data_AF-A0A961ZUV1-F1
#
_entry.id   AF-A0A961ZUV1-F1
#
_cell.length_a   1.000
_cell.length_b   1.000
_cell.length_c   1.000
_cell.angle_alpha   90.00
_cell.angle_beta   90.00
_cell.angle_gamma   90.00
#
_symmetry.space_group_name_H-M   'P 1'
#
loop_
_entity.id
_entity.type
_entity.pdbx_description
1 polymer ?
#
loop_
_entity_poly.entity_id
_entity_poly.type
_entity_poly.pdbx_seq_one_letter_code
_entity_poly.pdbx_strand_id
1 'polypeptide(L)'
;MLNVRRFAIQTVAAFTCCIVAIGVAQAQDKDLRAKVQASAEAAVEKAKASCEGDISKFCPQVTPGDGRVAMCLMAHEDKISSKCFWTMLEVAQGFAGAESNLLNAAEICESDIKEHCGSVEPGEGRIAQCIDENESKLTPDCVAELASFRDRLKK
;
A
#
# COMPACT_ATOMS: atom_id res chain seq x y z
N MET A 1 15.12 45.56 27.18
CA MET A 1 15.08 44.59 26.06
C MET A 1 15.19 43.11 26.47
N LEU A 2 15.61 42.75 27.71
CA LEU A 2 15.56 41.36 28.18
C LEU A 2 14.14 40.84 28.52
N ASN A 3 13.21 41.71 28.97
CA ASN A 3 11.85 41.30 29.35
C ASN A 3 10.91 41.01 28.16
N VAL A 4 11.17 41.58 26.98
CA VAL A 4 10.41 41.29 25.74
C VAL A 4 10.80 39.93 25.16
N ARG A 5 12.09 39.58 25.25
CA ARG A 5 12.60 38.26 24.82
C ARG A 5 12.11 37.12 25.74
N ARG A 6 11.97 37.35 27.04
CA ARG A 6 11.43 36.36 27.99
C ARG A 6 9.92 36.10 27.79
N PHE A 7 9.15 37.14 27.47
CA PHE A 7 7.71 37.04 27.15
C PHE A 7 7.44 36.32 25.82
N ALA A 8 8.28 36.56 24.81
CA ALA A 8 8.21 35.86 23.52
C ALA A 8 8.55 34.37 23.64
N ILE A 9 9.46 33.99 24.54
CA ILE A 9 9.84 32.58 24.74
C ILE A 9 8.74 31.81 25.52
N GLN A 10 8.10 32.43 26.51
CA GLN A 10 7.01 31.78 27.28
C GLN A 10 5.72 31.59 26.48
N THR A 11 5.42 32.47 25.51
CA THR A 11 4.21 32.37 24.67
C THR A 11 4.34 31.32 23.57
N VAL A 12 5.54 31.11 23.02
CA VAL A 12 5.82 30.05 22.02
C VAL A 12 5.72 28.65 22.64
N ALA A 13 6.14 28.46 23.88
CA ALA A 13 6.11 27.15 24.56
C ALA A 13 4.69 26.67 24.91
N ALA A 14 3.76 27.58 25.24
CA ALA A 14 2.38 27.23 25.54
C ALA A 14 1.56 26.91 24.26
N PHE A 15 1.83 27.61 23.15
CA PHE A 15 1.15 27.38 21.88
C PHE A 15 1.64 26.11 21.16
N THR A 16 2.91 25.77 21.29
CA THR A 16 3.45 24.50 20.74
C THR A 16 2.95 23.28 21.51
N CYS A 17 2.69 23.39 22.82
CA CYS A 17 2.10 22.29 23.60
C CYS A 17 0.67 21.92 23.12
N CYS A 18 -0.14 22.91 22.71
CA CYS A 18 -1.47 22.66 22.16
C CYS A 18 -1.47 22.17 20.70
N ILE A 19 -0.49 22.56 19.88
CA ILE A 19 -0.36 22.02 18.51
C ILE A 19 0.11 20.56 18.55
N VAL A 20 0.97 20.18 19.51
CA VAL A 20 1.40 18.78 19.68
C VAL A 20 0.25 17.88 20.14
N ALA A 21 -0.75 18.41 20.87
CA ALA A 21 -1.95 17.66 21.26
C ALA A 21 -2.96 17.44 20.11
N ILE A 22 -2.89 18.23 19.03
CA ILE A 22 -3.63 17.96 17.78
C ILE A 22 -2.77 17.11 16.83
N GLY A 23 -1.47 16.99 17.09
CA GLY A 23 -0.48 16.28 16.30
C GLY A 23 -0.32 14.78 16.57
N VAL A 24 -1.31 14.09 17.15
CA VAL A 24 -1.25 12.62 17.40
C VAL A 24 -2.36 11.83 16.69
N ALA A 25 -2.86 12.31 15.55
CA ALA A 25 -3.67 11.49 14.62
C ALA A 25 -2.90 11.03 13.36
N GLN A 26 -1.56 11.09 13.36
CA GLN A 26 -0.74 10.61 12.23
C GLN A 26 0.45 9.76 12.70
N ALA A 27 0.17 8.56 13.21
CA ALA A 27 1.13 7.46 13.27
C ALA A 27 0.32 6.18 13.42
N GLN A 28 0.18 5.33 12.38
CA GLN A 28 0.89 4.04 12.38
C GLN A 28 1.11 3.37 10.99
N ASP A 29 0.75 3.98 9.85
CA ASP A 29 0.69 3.26 8.56
C ASP A 29 1.84 3.53 7.54
N LYS A 30 2.80 4.43 7.86
CA LYS A 30 3.91 4.72 6.93
C LYS A 30 4.81 3.52 6.66
N ASP A 31 4.93 2.62 7.63
CA ASP A 31 5.78 1.43 7.54
C ASP A 31 5.15 0.36 6.62
N LEU A 32 3.83 0.16 6.68
CA LEU A 32 3.15 -0.83 5.83
C LEU A 32 3.11 -0.37 4.37
N ARG A 33 2.75 0.89 4.10
CA ARG A 33 2.79 1.43 2.73
C ARG A 33 4.19 1.35 2.12
N ALA A 34 5.23 1.66 2.89
CA ALA A 34 6.62 1.55 2.45
C ALA A 34 7.01 0.09 2.15
N LYS A 35 6.57 -0.87 2.96
CA LYS A 35 6.79 -2.31 2.73
C LYS A 35 6.09 -2.83 1.49
N VAL A 36 4.82 -2.45 1.29
CA VAL A 36 4.07 -2.83 0.07
C VAL A 36 4.75 -2.25 -1.17
N GLN A 37 5.18 -1.00 -1.11
CA GLN A 37 5.90 -0.37 -2.23
C GLN A 37 7.24 -1.06 -2.50
N ALA A 38 8.02 -1.37 -1.47
CA ALA A 38 9.29 -2.09 -1.62
C ALA A 38 9.09 -3.50 -2.21
N SER A 39 8.04 -4.21 -1.79
CA SER A 39 7.70 -5.53 -2.34
C SER A 39 7.31 -5.44 -3.82
N ALA A 40 6.48 -4.44 -4.18
CA ALA A 40 6.13 -4.19 -5.58
C ALA A 40 7.35 -3.82 -6.44
N GLU A 41 8.23 -2.96 -5.94
CA GLU A 41 9.48 -2.59 -6.62
C GLU A 41 10.39 -3.81 -6.82
N ALA A 42 10.53 -4.67 -5.81
CA ALA A 42 11.30 -5.91 -5.92
C ALA A 42 10.72 -6.87 -6.97
N ALA A 43 9.39 -7.03 -7.03
CA ALA A 43 8.73 -7.84 -8.04
C ALA A 43 8.96 -7.28 -9.46
N VAL A 44 8.88 -5.95 -9.62
CA VAL A 44 9.13 -5.26 -10.89
C VAL A 44 10.58 -5.43 -11.33
N GLU A 45 11.55 -5.25 -10.43
CA GLU A 45 12.97 -5.42 -10.76
C GLU A 45 13.30 -6.87 -11.11
N LYS A 46 12.71 -7.83 -10.40
CA LYS A 46 12.84 -9.26 -10.74
C LYS A 46 12.27 -9.57 -12.13
N ALA A 47 11.11 -9.02 -12.46
CA ALA A 47 10.50 -9.19 -13.78
C ALA A 47 11.37 -8.57 -14.87
N LYS A 48 11.83 -7.33 -14.70
CA LYS A 48 12.73 -6.65 -15.65
C LYS A 48 14.01 -7.45 -15.90
N ALA A 49 14.70 -7.89 -14.83
CA ALA A 49 15.94 -8.65 -14.95
C ALA A 49 15.74 -10.02 -15.62
N SER A 50 14.55 -10.62 -15.47
CA SER A 50 14.25 -11.91 -16.08
C SER A 50 13.77 -11.80 -17.52
N CYS A 51 13.21 -10.64 -17.90
CA CYS A 51 12.64 -10.36 -19.20
C CYS A 51 13.46 -9.39 -20.06
N GLU A 52 14.64 -8.93 -19.62
CA GLU A 52 15.43 -7.88 -20.30
C GLU A 52 15.62 -8.11 -21.81
N GLY A 53 16.02 -9.34 -22.19
CA GLY A 53 16.21 -9.72 -23.58
C GLY A 53 14.90 -9.72 -24.38
N ASP A 54 13.80 -10.16 -23.76
CA ASP A 54 12.47 -10.19 -24.36
C ASP A 54 11.89 -8.77 -24.51
N ILE A 55 12.08 -7.90 -23.51
CA ILE A 55 11.69 -6.49 -23.56
C ILE A 55 12.42 -5.78 -24.69
N SER A 56 13.73 -5.99 -24.81
CA SER A 56 14.54 -5.36 -25.86
C SER A 56 14.14 -5.83 -27.26
N LYS A 57 13.75 -7.10 -27.39
CA LYS A 57 13.39 -7.72 -28.66
C LYS A 57 11.97 -7.39 -29.12
N PHE A 58 11.01 -7.40 -28.20
CA PHE A 58 9.58 -7.31 -28.53
C PHE A 58 8.94 -5.99 -28.14
N CYS A 59 9.45 -5.31 -27.12
CA CYS A 59 8.85 -4.10 -26.54
C CYS A 59 9.75 -2.84 -26.55
N PRO A 60 10.63 -2.60 -27.55
CA PRO A 60 11.64 -1.53 -27.47
C PRO A 60 11.07 -0.10 -27.48
N GLN A 61 9.83 0.08 -27.94
CA GLN A 61 9.15 1.38 -28.02
C GLN A 61 8.13 1.61 -26.90
N VAL A 62 7.99 0.65 -26.00
CA VAL A 62 7.00 0.74 -24.92
C VAL A 62 7.56 1.62 -23.80
N THR A 63 6.88 2.72 -23.52
CA THR A 63 7.21 3.56 -22.36
C THR A 63 6.94 2.78 -21.06
N PRO A 64 7.93 2.62 -20.16
CA PRO A 64 7.73 1.97 -18.86
C PRO A 64 6.66 2.65 -18.00
N GLY A 65 6.07 1.91 -17.05
CA GLY A 65 4.99 2.39 -16.17
C GLY A 65 3.61 1.85 -16.54
N ASP A 66 2.66 1.95 -15.61
CA ASP A 66 1.24 1.59 -15.77
C ASP A 66 1.00 0.19 -16.37
N GLY A 67 1.90 -0.76 -16.09
CA GLY A 67 1.82 -2.12 -16.63
C GLY A 67 2.04 -2.24 -18.15
N ARG A 68 2.41 -1.17 -18.88
CA ARG A 68 2.52 -1.19 -20.35
C ARG A 68 3.49 -2.24 -20.88
N VAL A 69 4.66 -2.37 -20.24
CA VAL A 69 5.67 -3.38 -20.64
C VAL A 69 5.17 -4.79 -20.38
N ALA A 70 4.50 -5.03 -19.24
CA ALA A 70 3.88 -6.31 -18.93
C ALA A 70 2.82 -6.69 -19.97
N MET A 71 1.95 -5.76 -20.37
CA MET A 71 0.95 -5.98 -21.42
C MET A 71 1.59 -6.30 -22.78
N CYS A 72 2.67 -5.61 -23.14
CA CYS A 72 3.40 -5.93 -24.36
C CYS A 72 4.01 -7.35 -24.32
N LEU A 73 4.64 -7.73 -23.21
CA LEU A 73 5.20 -9.08 -23.05
C LEU A 73 4.10 -10.16 -23.12
N MET A 74 2.92 -9.91 -22.53
CA MET A 74 1.77 -10.82 -22.62
C MET A 74 1.26 -10.95 -24.06
N ALA A 75 1.24 -9.87 -24.84
CA ALA A 75 0.88 -9.94 -26.27
C ALA A 75 1.89 -10.77 -27.11
N HIS A 76 3.06 -11.06 -26.54
CA HIS A 76 4.12 -11.89 -27.13
C HIS A 76 4.40 -13.15 -26.31
N GLU A 77 3.45 -13.62 -25.48
CA GLU A 77 3.66 -14.72 -24.54
C GLU A 77 4.18 -16.01 -25.19
N ASP A 78 3.81 -16.26 -26.45
CA ASP A 78 4.24 -17.42 -27.24
C ASP A 78 5.68 -17.33 -27.74
N LYS A 79 6.32 -16.16 -27.61
CA LYS A 79 7.63 -15.83 -28.18
C LYS A 79 8.68 -15.43 -27.15
N ILE A 80 8.27 -15.09 -25.92
CA ILE A 80 9.19 -14.74 -24.85
C ILE A 80 9.95 -15.97 -24.33
N SER A 81 11.10 -15.74 -23.71
CA SER A 81 11.87 -16.82 -23.08
C SER A 81 11.10 -17.50 -21.95
N SER A 82 11.38 -18.79 -21.71
CA SER A 82 10.81 -19.52 -20.58
C SER A 82 11.11 -18.84 -19.24
N LYS A 83 12.30 -18.25 -19.08
CA LYS A 83 12.67 -17.50 -17.88
C LYS A 83 11.72 -16.31 -17.65
N CYS A 84 11.48 -15.52 -18.70
CA CYS A 84 10.54 -14.40 -18.61
C CYS A 84 9.11 -14.87 -18.34
N PHE A 85 8.64 -15.88 -19.07
CA PHE A 85 7.31 -16.46 -18.87
C PHE A 85 7.06 -16.91 -17.42
N TRP A 86 7.95 -17.74 -16.86
CA TRP A 86 7.80 -18.24 -15.49
C TRP A 86 7.89 -17.12 -14.45
N THR A 87 8.74 -16.12 -14.67
CA THR A 87 8.84 -14.97 -13.77
C THR A 87 7.56 -14.12 -13.82
N MET A 88 7.02 -13.87 -15.01
CA MET A 88 5.77 -13.14 -15.18
C MET A 88 4.61 -13.87 -14.49
N LEU A 89 4.55 -15.20 -14.62
CA LEU A 89 3.56 -16.03 -13.94
C LEU A 89 3.69 -15.94 -12.40
N GLU A 90 4.91 -16.02 -11.87
CA GLU A 90 5.15 -15.88 -10.42
C GLU A 90 4.70 -14.51 -9.90
N VAL A 91 5.05 -13.44 -10.61
CA VAL A 91 4.66 -12.07 -10.27
C VAL A 91 3.13 -11.91 -10.34
N ALA A 92 2.49 -12.45 -11.39
CA ALA A 92 1.04 -12.43 -11.53
C ALA A 92 0.32 -13.18 -10.40
N GLN A 93 0.84 -14.34 -9.99
CA GLN A 93 0.30 -15.09 -8.84
C GLN A 93 0.43 -14.30 -7.53
N GLY A 94 1.54 -13.58 -7.33
CA GLY A 94 1.73 -12.71 -6.18
C GLY A 94 0.66 -11.61 -6.12
N PHE A 95 0.40 -10.94 -7.24
CA PHE A 95 -0.65 -9.91 -7.33
C PHE A 95 -2.06 -10.48 -7.11
N ALA A 96 -2.39 -11.61 -7.75
CA ALA A 96 -3.69 -12.27 -7.58
C ALA A 96 -3.93 -12.72 -6.13
N GLY A 97 -2.89 -13.18 -5.44
CA GLY A 97 -2.95 -13.51 -4.02
C GLY A 97 -3.21 -12.27 -3.15
N ALA A 98 -2.51 -11.16 -3.42
CA ALA A 98 -2.73 -9.90 -2.71
C ALA A 98 -4.14 -9.35 -2.92
N GLU A 99 -4.65 -9.39 -4.15
CA GLU A 99 -6.02 -9.00 -4.49
C GLU A 99 -7.05 -9.86 -3.77
N SER A 100 -6.91 -11.19 -3.83
CA SER A 100 -7.83 -12.11 -3.14
C SER A 100 -7.86 -11.86 -1.63
N ASN A 101 -6.69 -11.61 -1.03
CA ASN A 101 -6.58 -11.28 0.39
C ASN A 101 -7.29 -9.96 0.74
N LEU A 102 -7.21 -8.97 -0.14
CA LEU A 102 -7.86 -7.67 0.05
C LEU A 102 -9.38 -7.77 -0.12
N LEU A 103 -9.84 -8.49 -1.14
CA LEU A 103 -11.27 -8.71 -1.39
C LEU A 103 -11.92 -9.47 -0.25
N ASN A 104 -11.28 -10.53 0.25
CA ASN A 104 -11.76 -11.28 1.41
C ASN A 104 -11.88 -10.40 2.66
N ALA A 105 -10.86 -9.56 2.92
CA ALA A 105 -10.92 -8.61 4.03
C ALA A 105 -12.04 -7.58 3.87
N ALA A 106 -12.24 -7.05 2.66
CA ALA A 106 -13.31 -6.09 2.37
C ALA A 106 -14.70 -6.72 2.50
N GLU A 107 -14.87 -7.97 2.11
CA GLU A 107 -16.11 -8.73 2.23
C GLU A 107 -16.45 -9.00 3.70
N ILE A 108 -15.50 -9.54 4.47
CA ILE A 108 -15.71 -9.84 5.90
C ILE A 108 -15.99 -8.55 6.69
N CYS A 109 -15.30 -7.46 6.37
CA CYS A 109 -15.47 -6.17 7.03
C CYS A 109 -16.54 -5.27 6.39
N GLU A 110 -17.38 -5.76 5.46
CA GLU A 110 -18.26 -4.90 4.66
C GLU A 110 -19.23 -4.07 5.54
N SER A 111 -19.86 -4.71 6.53
CA SER A 111 -20.78 -4.02 7.45
C SER A 111 -20.06 -2.97 8.28
N ASP A 112 -18.90 -3.31 8.80
CA ASP A 112 -18.04 -2.44 9.60
C ASP A 112 -17.56 -1.22 8.81
N ILE A 113 -17.15 -1.43 7.56
CA ILE A 113 -16.75 -0.37 6.64
C ILE A 113 -17.91 0.59 6.40
N LYS A 114 -19.11 0.06 6.13
CA LYS A 114 -20.30 0.90 5.88
C LYS A 114 -20.68 1.72 7.11
N GLU A 115 -20.66 1.10 8.28
CA GLU A 115 -21.10 1.73 9.53
C GLU A 115 -20.10 2.77 10.05
N HIS A 116 -18.80 2.46 10.01
CA HIS A 116 -17.77 3.29 10.64
C HIS A 116 -16.95 4.12 9.66
N CYS A 117 -16.87 3.71 8.39
CA CYS A 117 -16.00 4.30 7.37
C CYS A 117 -16.71 4.71 6.08
N GLY A 118 -18.05 4.67 6.02
CA GLY A 118 -18.83 4.89 4.79
C GLY A 118 -18.70 6.29 4.19
N SER A 119 -18.23 7.28 4.96
CA SER A 119 -17.94 8.64 4.48
C SER A 119 -16.49 8.85 4.02
N VAL A 120 -15.64 7.83 4.14
CA VAL A 120 -14.23 7.91 3.76
C VAL A 120 -14.10 7.71 2.26
N GLU A 121 -13.40 8.63 1.60
CA GLU A 121 -13.14 8.54 0.17
C GLU A 121 -12.23 7.31 -0.13
N PRO A 122 -12.60 6.42 -1.05
CA PRO A 122 -11.80 5.24 -1.41
C PRO A 122 -10.43 5.59 -1.98
N GLY A 123 -9.47 4.67 -1.86
CA GLY A 123 -8.11 4.83 -2.39
C GLY A 123 -7.09 5.28 -1.35
N GLU A 124 -5.81 5.25 -1.74
CA GLU A 124 -4.64 5.67 -0.96
C GLU A 124 -4.48 5.04 0.45
N GLY A 125 -5.23 3.96 0.73
CA GLY A 125 -5.26 3.33 2.04
C GLY A 125 -6.18 4.00 3.06
N ARG A 126 -6.98 5.01 2.69
CA ARG A 126 -7.80 5.77 3.65
C ARG A 126 -8.84 4.94 4.38
N ILE A 127 -9.49 4.01 3.69
CA ILE A 127 -10.46 3.09 4.32
C ILE A 127 -9.75 2.13 5.28
N ALA A 128 -8.58 1.60 4.89
CA ALA A 128 -7.79 0.74 5.77
C ALA A 128 -7.35 1.48 7.04
N GLN A 129 -6.92 2.74 6.91
CA GLN A 129 -6.62 3.60 8.05
C GLN A 129 -7.84 3.81 8.95
N CYS A 130 -9.01 4.12 8.37
CA CYS A 130 -10.25 4.29 9.15
C CYS A 130 -10.63 3.03 9.92
N ILE A 131 -10.47 1.85 9.31
CA ILE A 131 -10.72 0.56 9.95
C ILE A 131 -9.76 0.37 11.15
N ASP A 132 -8.47 0.63 10.97
CA ASP A 132 -7.46 0.50 12.05
C ASP A 132 -7.76 1.44 13.22
N GLU A 133 -8.15 2.70 12.93
CA GLU A 133 -8.55 3.69 13.94
C GLU A 133 -9.85 3.32 14.68
N ASN A 134 -10.70 2.51 14.06
CA ASN A 134 -11.97 2.05 14.64
C ASN A 134 -11.95 0.58 15.07
N GLU A 135 -10.79 -0.10 15.10
CA GLU A 135 -10.67 -1.55 15.34
C GLU A 135 -11.48 -2.04 16.56
N SER A 136 -11.49 -1.26 17.65
CA SER A 136 -12.25 -1.54 18.88
C SER A 136 -13.78 -1.51 18.76
N LYS A 137 -14.33 -0.94 17.68
CA LYS A 137 -15.77 -0.83 17.40
C LYS A 137 -16.25 -1.88 16.42
N LEU A 138 -15.33 -2.59 15.76
CA LEU A 138 -15.65 -3.51 14.68
C LEU A 138 -16.20 -4.83 15.20
N THR A 139 -16.87 -5.57 14.32
CA THR A 139 -17.29 -6.93 14.61
C THR A 139 -16.08 -7.85 14.89
N PRO A 140 -16.24 -8.89 15.74
CA PRO A 140 -15.18 -9.84 16.02
C PRO A 140 -14.61 -10.53 14.77
N ASP A 141 -15.46 -10.78 13.77
CA ASP A 141 -15.06 -11.42 12.52
C ASP A 141 -14.16 -10.50 11.69
N CYS A 142 -14.48 -9.20 11.59
CA CYS A 142 -13.61 -8.23 10.94
C CYS A 142 -12.26 -8.07 11.67
N VAL A 143 -12.25 -7.99 13.01
CA VAL A 143 -11.00 -7.92 13.78
C VAL A 143 -10.12 -9.15 13.54
N ALA A 144 -10.72 -10.35 13.53
CA ALA A 144 -10.01 -11.59 13.25
C ALA A 144 -9.41 -11.60 11.82
N GLU A 145 -10.16 -11.12 10.83
CA GLU A 145 -9.67 -11.04 9.47
C GLU A 145 -8.57 -9.99 9.29
N LEU A 146 -8.66 -8.83 9.97
CA LEU A 146 -7.60 -7.82 9.94
C LEU A 146 -6.27 -8.35 10.50
N ALA A 147 -6.33 -9.15 11.57
CA ALA A 147 -5.14 -9.82 12.10
C ALA A 147 -4.55 -10.80 11.05
N SER A 148 -5.41 -11.61 10.42
CA SER A 148 -5.02 -12.54 9.36
C SER A 148 -4.41 -11.82 8.15
N PHE A 149 -5.04 -10.73 7.71
CA PHE A 149 -4.57 -9.89 6.61
C PHE A 149 -3.19 -9.28 6.91
N ARG A 150 -3.01 -8.71 8.10
CA ARG A 150 -1.74 -8.13 8.56
C ARG A 150 -0.63 -9.17 8.63
N ASP A 151 -0.93 -10.42 8.96
CA ASP A 151 0.05 -11.52 8.97
C ASP A 151 0.43 -12.00 7.57
N ARG A 152 -0.51 -11.97 6.61
CA ARG A 152 -0.21 -12.28 5.20
C ARG A 152 0.71 -11.24 4.57
N LEU A 153 0.63 -9.98 4.99
CA LEU A 153 1.49 -8.88 4.51
C LEU A 153 2.92 -8.89 5.07
N LYS A 154 3.19 -9.61 6.16
CA LYS A 154 4.54 -9.72 6.74
C LYS A 154 5.42 -10.77 6.05
N LYS A 155 4.82 -11.65 5.26
CA LYS A 155 5.53 -12.71 4.52
C LYS A 155 6.11 -12.16 3.22
#